data_AF-A0A7L7L4T6-F1
#
_entry.id   AF-A0A7L7L4T6-F1
#
_cell.length_a   1.000
_cell.length_b   1.000
_cell.length_c   1.000
_cell.angle_alpha   90.00
_cell.angle_beta   90.00
_cell.angle_gamma   90.00
#
_symmetry.space_group_name_H-M   'P 1'
#
loop_
_entity.id
_entity.type
_entity.pdbx_description
1 polymer ?
#
loop_
_entity_poly.entity_id
_entity_poly.type
_entity_poly.pdbx_seq_one_letter_code
_entity_poly.pdbx_strand_id
1 'polypeptide(L)'
;MFRFNLLKSLLQNFKYLFTKNKSSQPTCKRHSGFTGTDQEEYAHWLQQKTYLNWTPALFKSYHFDKAGIRPTYKLERIEQLGKQGVLFFFDDRIGEENFKFLTEFLKDQVIQLGYRLHSADIRTNPKAEFIETIYKYYFTPPPACLANSILCNQLYGNISIDLIHLNAQPSFIRIVANSYLSCAFSKPLPFDDLLDNLLVRPTEIS
;
A
#
# COMPACT_ATOMS: atom_id res chain seq x y z
N MET A 1 -17.01 19.37 17.03
CA MET A 1 -16.07 19.93 16.03
C MET A 1 -15.51 18.91 15.03
N PHE A 2 -15.60 17.59 15.27
CA PHE A 2 -14.92 16.55 14.45
C PHE A 2 -15.51 16.22 13.06
N ARG A 3 -16.78 16.56 12.78
CA ARG A 3 -17.44 16.20 11.49
C ARG A 3 -16.95 16.97 10.27
N PHE A 4 -16.32 18.15 10.45
CA PHE A 4 -15.92 19.02 9.34
C PHE A 4 -14.61 18.58 8.65
N ASN A 5 -13.67 17.98 9.38
CA ASN A 5 -12.39 17.54 8.82
C ASN A 5 -12.54 16.24 8.01
N LEU A 6 -13.38 15.31 8.47
CA LEU A 6 -13.64 14.05 7.77
C LEU A 6 -14.26 14.28 6.38
N LEU A 7 -15.22 15.22 6.28
CA LEU A 7 -15.87 15.54 5.00
C LEU A 7 -14.88 16.20 4.02
N LYS A 8 -13.98 17.06 4.52
CA LYS A 8 -12.92 17.68 3.71
C LYS A 8 -11.91 16.65 3.20
N SER A 9 -11.47 15.73 4.05
CA SER A 9 -10.55 14.64 3.67
C SER A 9 -11.18 13.73 2.61
N LEU A 10 -12.44 13.32 2.79
CA LEU A 10 -13.17 12.51 1.80
C LEU A 10 -13.34 13.22 0.45
N LEU A 11 -13.68 14.51 0.45
CA LEU A 11 -13.81 15.30 -0.77
C LEU A 11 -12.47 15.52 -1.48
N GLN A 12 -11.38 15.70 -0.72
CA GLN A 12 -10.03 15.81 -1.27
C GLN A 12 -9.57 14.49 -1.90
N ASN A 13 -9.83 13.36 -1.26
CA ASN A 13 -9.56 12.02 -1.81
C ASN A 13 -10.33 11.76 -3.10
N PHE A 14 -11.60 12.18 -3.18
CA PHE A 14 -12.39 12.01 -4.39
C PHE A 14 -11.83 12.86 -5.53
N LYS A 15 -11.54 14.15 -5.28
CA LYS A 15 -10.90 15.03 -6.28
C LYS A 15 -9.56 14.47 -6.76
N TYR A 16 -8.74 13.94 -5.84
CA TYR A 16 -7.46 13.31 -6.17
C TYR A 16 -7.57 12.24 -7.27
N LEU A 17 -8.60 11.39 -7.22
CA LEU A 17 -8.81 10.29 -8.17
C LEU A 17 -9.17 10.77 -9.59
N PHE A 18 -9.67 12.01 -9.76
CA PHE A 18 -10.24 12.49 -11.02
C PHE A 18 -9.55 13.73 -11.63
N THR A 19 -8.53 14.31 -10.99
CA THR A 19 -7.96 15.60 -11.46
C THR A 19 -6.80 15.41 -12.46
N LYS A 20 -6.88 16.04 -13.64
CA LYS A 20 -5.77 16.16 -14.61
C LYS A 20 -4.85 17.33 -14.25
N ASN A 21 -3.53 17.11 -14.34
CA ASN A 21 -2.48 18.01 -13.85
C ASN A 21 -2.29 19.30 -14.68
N LYS A 22 -2.09 20.43 -14.00
CA LYS A 22 -1.32 21.59 -14.50
C LYS A 22 -0.01 21.67 -13.72
N SER A 23 1.08 21.95 -14.43
CA SER A 23 2.48 21.70 -14.03
C SER A 23 3.04 22.68 -13.00
N SER A 24 3.43 22.18 -11.83
CA SER A 24 4.58 22.68 -11.07
C SER A 24 5.64 21.58 -10.96
N GLN A 25 6.92 21.95 -10.82
CA GLN A 25 8.01 20.98 -10.80
C GLN A 25 7.90 20.06 -9.57
N PRO A 26 7.73 18.74 -9.76
CA PRO A 26 7.73 17.79 -8.65
C PRO A 26 9.13 17.67 -8.06
N THR A 27 9.21 17.45 -6.75
CA THR A 27 10.47 17.10 -6.11
C THR A 27 10.51 15.59 -5.87
N CYS A 28 11.67 14.98 -6.07
CA CYS A 28 11.90 13.56 -5.79
C CYS A 28 13.21 13.45 -5.01
N LYS A 29 13.16 12.82 -3.84
CA LYS A 29 14.33 12.55 -3.01
C LYS A 29 14.31 11.07 -2.66
N ARG A 30 15.49 10.44 -2.63
CA ARG A 30 15.61 9.13 -1.98
C ARG A 30 15.24 9.30 -0.52
N HIS A 31 14.45 8.37 -0.03
CA HIS A 31 14.08 8.29 1.36
C HIS A 31 14.90 7.17 1.98
N SER A 32 15.70 7.50 2.98
CA SER A 32 16.46 6.51 3.75
C SER A 32 15.58 5.61 4.64
N GLY A 33 14.25 5.69 4.47
CA GLY A 33 13.29 5.22 5.46
C GLY A 33 13.20 6.18 6.64
N PHE A 34 12.45 5.74 7.63
CA PHE A 34 12.21 6.41 8.90
C PHE A 34 13.46 6.87 9.64
N THR A 35 13.30 7.95 10.43
CA THR A 35 14.36 8.46 11.32
C THR A 35 14.75 7.41 12.38
N GLY A 36 15.88 7.59 13.07
CA GLY A 36 16.31 6.65 14.12
C GLY A 36 15.24 6.43 15.19
N THR A 37 14.57 7.51 15.63
CA THR A 37 13.46 7.46 16.61
C THR A 37 12.26 6.68 16.06
N ASP A 38 11.84 6.96 14.83
CA ASP A 38 10.73 6.25 14.18
C ASP A 38 11.00 4.74 14.06
N GLN A 39 12.27 4.32 13.90
CA GLN A 39 12.64 2.90 13.83
C GLN A 39 12.50 2.19 15.19
N GLU A 40 12.88 2.86 16.29
CA GLU A 40 12.74 2.33 17.64
C GLU A 40 11.26 2.19 18.03
N GLU A 41 10.44 3.22 17.75
CA GLU A 41 9.00 3.21 18.00
C GLU A 41 8.31 2.11 17.17
N TYR A 42 8.68 1.97 15.90
CA TYR A 42 8.16 0.90 15.06
C TYR A 42 8.55 -0.49 15.59
N ALA A 43 9.78 -0.67 16.07
CA ALA A 43 10.21 -1.94 16.66
C ALA A 43 9.39 -2.28 17.91
N HIS A 44 9.10 -1.30 18.77
CA HIS A 44 8.23 -1.47 19.92
C HIS A 44 6.79 -1.81 19.50
N TRP A 45 6.25 -1.11 18.49
CA TRP A 45 4.93 -1.37 17.92
C TRP A 45 4.79 -2.80 17.37
N LEU A 46 5.84 -3.32 16.73
CA LEU A 46 5.91 -4.71 16.27
C LEU A 46 5.92 -5.71 17.43
N GLN A 47 6.71 -5.45 18.48
CA GLN A 47 6.77 -6.30 19.68
C GLN A 47 5.40 -6.39 20.37
N GLN A 48 4.68 -5.28 20.44
CA GLN A 48 3.32 -5.21 20.98
C GLN A 48 2.26 -5.83 20.06
N LYS A 49 2.64 -6.21 18.83
CA LYS A 49 1.74 -6.74 17.80
C LYS A 49 0.55 -5.82 17.51
N THR A 50 0.75 -4.51 17.60
CA THR A 50 -0.32 -3.52 17.44
C THR A 50 -0.98 -3.58 16.05
N TYR A 51 -0.27 -4.09 15.02
CA TYR A 51 -0.85 -4.38 13.70
C TYR A 51 -2.09 -5.29 13.73
N LEU A 52 -2.25 -6.15 14.75
CA LEU A 52 -3.40 -7.05 14.89
C LEU A 52 -4.71 -6.30 15.11
N ASN A 53 -4.66 -5.05 15.56
CA ASN A 53 -5.85 -4.21 15.76
C ASN A 53 -6.57 -3.89 14.44
N TRP A 54 -5.85 -3.89 13.30
CA TRP A 54 -6.40 -3.43 12.02
C TRP A 54 -6.17 -4.40 10.86
N THR A 55 -5.05 -5.11 10.80
CA THR A 55 -4.75 -6.00 9.66
C THR A 55 -5.84 -7.04 9.40
N PRO A 56 -6.46 -7.70 10.40
CA PRO A 56 -7.58 -8.62 10.15
C PRO A 56 -8.84 -7.93 9.63
N ALA A 57 -9.11 -6.71 10.09
CA ALA A 57 -10.29 -5.97 9.67
C ALA A 57 -10.13 -5.37 8.26
N LEU A 58 -8.90 -4.97 7.87
CA LEU A 58 -8.56 -4.57 6.52
C LEU A 58 -8.65 -5.75 5.55
N PHE A 59 -8.14 -6.91 5.95
CA PHE A 59 -8.28 -8.16 5.22
C PHE A 59 -9.75 -8.48 4.95
N LYS A 60 -10.56 -8.54 6.03
CA LYS A 60 -11.99 -8.77 5.93
C LYS A 60 -12.69 -7.75 5.03
N SER A 61 -12.31 -6.48 5.12
CA SER A 61 -12.86 -5.41 4.29
C SER A 61 -12.60 -5.65 2.80
N TYR A 62 -11.39 -6.07 2.42
CA TYR A 62 -11.05 -6.39 1.02
C TYR A 62 -11.93 -7.52 0.46
N HIS A 63 -12.07 -8.62 1.20
CA HIS A 63 -12.88 -9.75 0.76
C HIS A 63 -14.38 -9.44 0.76
N PHE A 64 -14.85 -8.60 1.69
CA PHE A 64 -16.23 -8.13 1.71
C PHE A 64 -16.54 -7.27 0.48
N ASP A 65 -15.69 -6.30 0.16
CA ASP A 65 -15.86 -5.49 -1.05
C ASP A 65 -15.88 -6.36 -2.32
N LYS A 66 -14.98 -7.33 -2.41
CA LYS A 66 -14.94 -8.30 -3.52
C LYS A 66 -16.23 -9.13 -3.63
N ALA A 67 -16.89 -9.43 -2.50
CA ALA A 67 -18.16 -10.13 -2.44
C ALA A 67 -19.40 -9.22 -2.59
N GLY A 68 -19.22 -7.91 -2.81
CA GLY A 68 -20.33 -6.94 -2.86
C GLY A 68 -20.96 -6.63 -1.49
N ILE A 69 -20.28 -6.99 -0.41
CA ILE A 69 -20.66 -6.69 0.97
C ILE A 69 -20.00 -5.38 1.39
N ARG A 70 -20.76 -4.50 2.06
CA ARG A 70 -20.22 -3.22 2.52
C ARG A 70 -19.04 -3.44 3.50
N PRO A 71 -17.84 -2.92 3.20
CA PRO A 71 -16.67 -3.11 4.06
C PRO A 71 -16.70 -2.19 5.29
N THR A 72 -16.00 -2.61 6.35
CA THR A 72 -15.84 -1.82 7.59
C THR A 72 -14.86 -0.67 7.43
N TYR A 73 -13.79 -0.90 6.68
CA TYR A 73 -12.81 0.10 6.28
C TYR A 73 -13.02 0.45 4.82
N LYS A 74 -12.98 1.74 4.49
CA LYS A 74 -13.13 2.18 3.12
C LYS A 74 -11.91 1.76 2.31
N LEU A 75 -12.15 1.18 1.15
CA LEU A 75 -11.12 0.79 0.20
C LEU A 75 -11.61 0.93 -1.24
N GLU A 76 -10.68 0.89 -2.19
CA GLU A 76 -10.96 0.77 -3.62
C GLU A 76 -10.03 -0.28 -4.23
N ARG A 77 -10.58 -1.22 -5.00
CA ARG A 77 -9.79 -2.22 -5.74
C ARG A 77 -9.33 -1.67 -7.08
N ILE A 78 -8.10 -1.99 -7.47
CA ILE A 78 -7.55 -1.69 -8.79
C ILE A 78 -7.53 -2.98 -9.59
N GLU A 79 -8.23 -2.99 -10.73
CA GLU A 79 -8.23 -4.10 -11.67
C GLU A 79 -8.03 -3.58 -13.09
N GLN A 80 -6.83 -3.80 -13.63
CA GLN A 80 -6.46 -3.43 -15.00
C GLN A 80 -5.58 -4.54 -15.60
N LEU A 81 -5.47 -4.57 -16.93
CA LEU A 81 -4.61 -5.55 -17.58
C LEU A 81 -3.17 -5.40 -17.08
N GLY A 82 -2.63 -6.48 -16.50
CA GLY A 82 -1.28 -6.53 -15.95
C GLY A 82 -1.07 -5.76 -14.65
N LYS A 83 -2.15 -5.27 -14.01
CA LYS A 83 -2.07 -4.47 -12.78
C LYS A 83 -3.25 -4.75 -11.87
N GLN A 84 -2.95 -5.24 -10.67
CA GLN A 84 -3.93 -5.49 -9.61
C GLN A 84 -3.51 -4.76 -8.33
N GLY A 85 -4.46 -4.34 -7.52
CA GLY A 85 -4.13 -3.55 -6.34
C GLY A 85 -5.32 -3.22 -5.45
N VAL A 86 -5.02 -2.55 -4.35
CA VAL A 86 -5.99 -2.00 -3.41
C VAL A 86 -5.50 -0.67 -2.85
N LEU A 87 -6.44 0.26 -2.64
CA LEU A 87 -6.25 1.47 -1.84
C LEU A 87 -6.98 1.27 -0.52
N PHE A 88 -6.27 1.33 0.60
CA PHE A 88 -6.89 1.42 1.93
C PHE A 88 -6.92 2.88 2.34
N PHE A 89 -8.11 3.47 2.49
CA PHE A 89 -8.23 4.85 2.91
C PHE A 89 -7.91 5.01 4.39
N PHE A 90 -7.30 6.14 4.73
CA PHE A 90 -7.05 6.53 6.11
C PHE A 90 -8.36 6.62 6.89
N ASP A 91 -8.30 6.17 8.13
CA ASP A 91 -9.41 6.18 9.07
C ASP A 91 -8.89 6.64 10.43
N ASP A 92 -9.56 7.64 11.01
CA ASP A 92 -9.16 8.26 12.28
C ASP A 92 -9.05 7.25 13.44
N ARG A 93 -9.75 6.10 13.35
CA ARG A 93 -9.66 5.01 14.34
C ARG A 93 -8.30 4.31 14.36
N ILE A 94 -7.51 4.43 13.28
CA ILE A 94 -6.15 3.90 13.20
C ILE A 94 -5.18 4.91 13.82
N GLY A 95 -5.35 6.20 13.48
CA GLY A 95 -4.41 7.26 13.85
C GLY A 95 -3.21 7.34 12.89
N GLU A 96 -2.68 8.55 12.71
CA GLU A 96 -1.67 8.84 11.67
C GLU A 96 -0.39 8.02 11.84
N GLU A 97 0.11 7.92 13.07
CA GLU A 97 1.33 7.18 13.41
C GLU A 97 1.18 5.68 13.11
N ASN A 98 0.08 5.07 13.55
CA ASN A 98 -0.19 3.67 13.27
C ASN A 98 -0.37 3.40 11.78
N PHE A 99 -0.94 4.34 11.04
CA PHE A 99 -1.09 4.21 9.58
C PHE A 99 0.26 4.27 8.86
N LYS A 100 1.15 5.14 9.35
CA LYS A 100 2.56 5.19 8.96
C LYS A 100 3.27 3.85 9.26
N PHE A 101 3.17 3.33 10.49
CA PHE A 101 3.77 2.04 10.88
C PHE A 101 3.17 0.83 10.16
N LEU A 102 1.87 0.86 9.86
CA LEU A 102 1.22 -0.16 9.05
C LEU A 102 1.84 -0.21 7.64
N THR A 103 2.25 0.93 7.07
CA THR A 103 2.93 0.97 5.78
C THR A 103 4.30 0.27 5.84
N GLU A 104 5.07 0.47 6.92
CA GLU A 104 6.34 -0.25 7.13
C GLU A 104 6.13 -1.74 7.33
N PHE A 105 5.11 -2.12 8.10
CA PHE A 105 4.75 -3.51 8.30
C PHE A 105 4.49 -4.19 6.95
N LEU A 106 3.69 -3.57 6.08
CA LEU A 106 3.43 -4.09 4.73
C LEU A 106 4.72 -4.20 3.91
N LYS A 107 5.62 -3.22 4.00
CA LYS A 107 6.96 -3.26 3.35
C LYS A 107 7.78 -4.46 3.87
N ASP A 108 7.81 -4.70 5.18
CA ASP A 108 8.53 -5.82 5.77
C ASP A 108 7.91 -7.17 5.36
N GLN A 109 6.57 -7.27 5.28
CA GLN A 109 5.90 -8.47 4.77
C GLN A 109 6.28 -8.76 3.31
N VAL A 110 6.38 -7.74 2.44
CA VAL A 110 6.86 -7.94 1.06
C VAL A 110 8.31 -8.44 1.06
N ILE A 111 9.19 -7.90 1.90
CA ILE A 111 10.59 -8.36 1.99
C ILE A 111 10.66 -9.81 2.47
N GLN A 112 9.83 -10.21 3.44
CA GLN A 112 9.76 -11.59 3.93
C GLN A 112 9.34 -12.60 2.84
N LEU A 113 8.61 -12.15 1.82
CA LEU A 113 8.29 -12.97 0.63
C LEU A 113 9.48 -13.16 -0.34
N GLY A 114 10.66 -12.64 0.00
CA GLY A 114 11.88 -12.76 -0.81
C GLY A 114 12.00 -11.69 -1.90
N TYR A 115 11.14 -10.66 -1.89
CA TYR A 115 11.26 -9.53 -2.79
C TYR A 115 12.44 -8.63 -2.41
N ARG A 116 13.09 -8.05 -3.43
CA ARG A 116 14.13 -7.06 -3.23
C ARG A 116 13.54 -5.66 -3.23
N LEU A 117 13.81 -4.88 -2.19
CA LEU A 117 13.55 -3.44 -2.20
C LEU A 117 14.48 -2.78 -3.21
N HIS A 118 13.90 -2.25 -4.29
CA HIS A 118 14.63 -1.62 -5.38
C HIS A 118 14.75 -0.10 -5.19
N SER A 119 13.68 0.55 -4.71
CA SER A 119 13.75 1.95 -4.31
C SER A 119 12.81 2.28 -3.14
N ALA A 120 13.21 3.30 -2.39
CA ALA A 120 12.43 3.96 -1.35
C ALA A 120 12.57 5.47 -1.59
N ASP A 121 11.49 6.13 -1.98
CA ASP A 121 11.50 7.51 -2.46
C ASP A 121 10.39 8.33 -1.80
N ILE A 122 10.64 9.62 -1.57
CA ILE A 122 9.61 10.61 -1.26
C ILE A 122 9.46 11.53 -2.47
N ARG A 123 8.21 11.71 -2.90
CA ARG A 123 7.86 12.66 -3.95
C ARG A 123 6.86 13.67 -3.43
N THR A 124 7.15 14.95 -3.59
CA THR A 124 6.20 16.02 -3.28
C THR A 124 5.81 16.74 -4.56
N ASN A 125 4.52 16.68 -4.87
CA ASN A 125 3.91 17.28 -6.04
C ASN A 125 2.96 18.40 -5.56
N PRO A 126 3.34 19.67 -5.71
CA PRO A 126 2.37 20.74 -5.55
C PRO A 126 1.33 20.60 -6.67
N LYS A 127 0.05 20.66 -6.33
CA LYS A 127 -1.07 20.75 -7.27
C LYS A 127 -1.83 22.04 -6.99
N ALA A 128 -2.70 22.43 -7.94
CA ALA A 128 -3.43 23.70 -7.84
C ALA A 128 -4.24 23.85 -6.54
N GLU A 129 -4.81 22.75 -6.02
CA GLU A 129 -5.69 22.78 -4.84
C GLU A 129 -5.08 22.16 -3.57
N PHE A 130 -3.97 21.43 -3.69
CA PHE A 130 -3.36 20.71 -2.57
C PHE A 130 -1.92 20.31 -2.84
N ILE A 131 -1.18 19.98 -1.79
CA ILE A 131 0.15 19.39 -1.88
C ILE A 131 0.02 17.88 -1.69
N GLU A 132 0.48 17.10 -2.66
CA GLU A 132 0.60 15.65 -2.56
C GLU A 132 2.02 15.28 -2.13
N THR A 133 2.15 14.46 -1.10
CA THR A 133 3.42 13.80 -0.76
C THR A 133 3.21 12.29 -0.83
N ILE A 134 4.07 11.59 -1.55
CA ILE A 134 4.04 10.15 -1.75
C ILE A 134 5.31 9.55 -1.16
N TYR A 135 5.15 8.69 -0.16
CA TYR A 135 6.20 7.82 0.35
C TYR A 135 6.07 6.49 -0.40
N LYS A 136 7.03 6.17 -1.27
CA LYS A 136 6.95 5.05 -2.20
C LYS A 136 8.01 4.01 -1.91
N TYR A 137 7.58 2.77 -1.74
CA TYR A 137 8.42 1.59 -1.81
C TYR A 137 8.16 0.84 -3.10
N TYR A 138 9.23 0.44 -3.79
CA TYR A 138 9.18 -0.31 -5.03
C TYR A 138 10.03 -1.56 -4.93
N PHE A 139 9.45 -2.70 -5.29
CA PHE A 139 10.04 -4.01 -5.12
C PHE A 139 10.04 -4.79 -6.42
N THR A 140 11.10 -5.56 -6.63
CA THR A 140 11.24 -6.49 -7.75
C THR A 140 11.26 -7.93 -7.23
N PRO A 141 10.62 -8.89 -7.93
CA PRO A 141 10.69 -10.29 -7.54
C PRO A 141 12.15 -10.80 -7.61
N PRO A 142 12.48 -11.88 -6.88
CA PRO A 142 13.79 -12.49 -6.97
C PRO A 142 14.06 -12.97 -8.41
N PRO A 143 15.31 -12.86 -8.91
CA PRO A 143 15.67 -13.33 -10.24
C PRO A 143 15.77 -14.87 -10.24
N ALA A 144 14.63 -15.55 -10.37
CA ALA A 144 14.55 -17.00 -10.41
C ALA A 144 13.68 -17.45 -11.59
N CYS A 145 14.06 -18.55 -12.23
CA CYS A 145 13.20 -19.23 -13.21
C CYS A 145 12.32 -20.27 -12.51
N LEU A 146 11.20 -20.64 -13.14
CA LEU A 146 10.45 -21.81 -12.72
C LEU A 146 11.33 -23.07 -12.89
N ALA A 147 11.17 -24.04 -11.99
CA ALA A 147 11.91 -25.31 -12.06
C ALA A 147 11.68 -25.96 -13.43
N ASN A 148 12.78 -26.39 -14.08
CA ASN A 148 12.77 -27.01 -15.41
C ASN A 148 12.16 -26.14 -16.52
N SER A 149 12.21 -24.80 -16.40
CA SER A 149 11.68 -23.87 -17.39
C SER A 149 12.66 -22.74 -17.70
N ILE A 150 12.54 -22.17 -18.91
CA ILE A 150 13.21 -20.93 -19.28
C ILE A 150 12.44 -19.68 -18.83
N LEU A 151 11.21 -19.86 -18.31
CA LEU A 151 10.37 -18.76 -17.87
C LEU A 151 10.83 -18.21 -16.52
N CYS A 152 11.02 -16.90 -16.45
CA CYS A 152 11.26 -16.19 -15.21
C CYS A 152 10.01 -16.26 -14.32
N ASN A 153 10.17 -16.74 -13.09
CA ASN A 153 9.11 -16.70 -12.09
C ASN A 153 8.92 -15.26 -11.63
N GLN A 154 7.83 -14.64 -12.07
CA GLN A 154 7.54 -13.26 -11.68
C GLN A 154 6.81 -13.13 -10.35
N LEU A 155 6.39 -14.24 -9.73
CA LEU A 155 5.49 -14.23 -8.56
C LEU A 155 4.26 -13.35 -8.84
N TYR A 156 4.06 -12.27 -8.09
CA TYR A 156 2.98 -11.30 -8.29
C TYR A 156 3.33 -10.19 -9.30
N GLY A 157 4.54 -10.19 -9.85
CA GLY A 157 5.12 -9.07 -10.61
C GLY A 157 5.83 -8.08 -9.69
N ASN A 158 6.07 -6.85 -10.17
CA ASN A 158 6.65 -5.79 -9.35
C ASN A 158 5.62 -5.23 -8.37
N ILE A 159 6.00 -5.10 -7.12
CA ILE A 159 5.12 -4.58 -6.06
C ILE A 159 5.47 -3.13 -5.78
N SER A 160 4.46 -2.29 -5.56
CA SER A 160 4.66 -0.98 -4.96
C SER A 160 3.71 -0.77 -3.79
N ILE A 161 4.25 -0.21 -2.71
CA ILE A 161 3.49 0.26 -1.56
C ILE A 161 3.71 1.76 -1.48
N ASP A 162 2.64 2.53 -1.58
CA ASP A 162 2.67 3.98 -1.48
C ASP A 162 1.84 4.43 -0.27
N LEU A 163 2.39 5.25 0.61
CA LEU A 163 1.62 6.05 1.57
C LEU A 163 1.45 7.46 0.99
N ILE A 164 0.20 7.87 0.78
CA ILE A 164 -0.16 9.15 0.18
C ILE A 164 -0.63 10.11 1.27
N HIS A 165 -0.02 11.28 1.31
CA HIS A 165 -0.45 12.41 2.11
C HIS A 165 -0.98 13.53 1.21
N LEU A 166 -2.11 14.12 1.60
CA LEU A 166 -2.66 15.32 1.00
C LEU A 166 -2.62 16.43 2.05
N ASN A 167 -1.98 17.56 1.73
CA ASN A 167 -1.78 18.68 2.65
C ASN A 167 -1.17 18.25 3.99
N ALA A 168 -0.13 17.41 3.92
CA ALA A 168 0.57 16.82 5.05
C ALA A 168 -0.24 15.83 5.92
N GLN A 169 -1.46 15.49 5.53
CA GLN A 169 -2.33 14.55 6.26
C GLN A 169 -2.41 13.20 5.54
N PRO A 170 -2.34 12.06 6.25
CA PRO A 170 -2.45 10.74 5.62
C PRO A 170 -3.80 10.58 4.95
N SER A 171 -3.78 10.02 3.75
CA SER A 171 -4.98 9.90 2.91
C SER A 171 -5.29 8.45 2.58
N PHE A 172 -4.33 7.69 2.08
CA PHE A 172 -4.50 6.26 1.83
C PHE A 172 -3.15 5.57 1.67
N ILE A 173 -3.15 4.25 1.90
CA ILE A 173 -2.07 3.34 1.49
C ILE A 173 -2.52 2.66 0.19
N ARG A 174 -1.65 2.65 -0.81
CA ARG A 174 -1.88 1.97 -2.08
C ARG A 174 -0.90 0.82 -2.24
N ILE A 175 -1.42 -0.38 -2.42
CA ILE A 175 -0.66 -1.60 -2.69
C ILE A 175 -1.00 -2.03 -4.12
N VAL A 176 0.02 -2.20 -4.96
CA VAL A 176 -0.15 -2.60 -6.37
C VAL A 176 0.87 -3.64 -6.75
N ALA A 177 0.40 -4.69 -7.41
CA ALA A 177 1.22 -5.66 -8.12
C ALA A 177 1.10 -5.42 -9.64
N ASN A 178 2.24 -5.28 -10.32
CA ASN A 178 2.34 -5.03 -11.75
C ASN A 178 3.05 -6.22 -12.42
N SER A 179 2.27 -7.07 -13.07
CA SER A 179 2.80 -8.25 -13.76
C SER A 179 3.44 -7.89 -15.09
N TYR A 180 4.49 -8.61 -15.46
CA TYR A 180 5.08 -8.59 -16.78
C TYR A 180 4.16 -9.34 -17.76
N LEU A 181 3.75 -8.67 -18.83
CA LEU A 181 2.89 -9.23 -19.89
C LEU A 181 3.68 -9.90 -21.03
N SER A 182 4.98 -10.14 -20.83
CA SER A 182 5.86 -10.77 -21.82
C SER A 182 5.84 -12.29 -21.70
N CYS A 183 6.00 -12.98 -22.83
CA CYS A 183 6.11 -14.44 -22.90
C CYS A 183 7.36 -15.01 -22.19
N ALA A 184 8.30 -14.16 -21.77
CA ALA A 184 9.47 -14.56 -21.00
C ALA A 184 9.18 -14.84 -19.51
N PHE A 185 7.97 -14.52 -19.03
CA PHE A 185 7.60 -14.66 -17.62
C PHE A 185 6.47 -15.67 -17.41
N SER A 186 6.45 -16.29 -16.24
CA SER A 186 5.36 -17.15 -15.79
C SER A 186 4.03 -16.39 -15.69
N LYS A 187 2.90 -17.10 -15.62
CA LYS A 187 1.63 -16.46 -15.20
C LYS A 187 1.82 -15.81 -13.82
N PRO A 188 1.33 -14.59 -13.57
CA PRO A 188 1.41 -13.99 -12.24
C PRO A 188 0.52 -14.75 -11.25
N LEU A 189 0.98 -14.82 -10.00
CA LEU A 189 0.18 -15.30 -8.88
C LEU A 189 -0.98 -14.32 -8.61
N PRO A 190 -2.12 -14.80 -8.06
CA PRO A 190 -3.27 -13.94 -7.74
C PRO A 190 -2.92 -12.83 -6.75
N PHE A 191 -3.50 -11.64 -6.93
CA PHE A 191 -3.31 -10.54 -5.97
C PHE A 191 -3.93 -10.83 -4.59
N ASP A 192 -4.99 -11.64 -4.53
CA ASP A 192 -5.57 -12.10 -3.26
C ASP A 192 -4.52 -12.85 -2.42
N ASP A 193 -3.77 -13.77 -3.04
CA ASP A 193 -2.70 -14.52 -2.38
C ASP A 193 -1.59 -13.57 -1.88
N LEU A 194 -1.31 -12.45 -2.58
CA LEU A 194 -0.40 -11.43 -2.05
C LEU A 194 -0.97 -10.83 -0.76
N LEU A 195 -2.25 -10.42 -0.76
CA LEU A 195 -2.87 -9.84 0.43
C LEU A 195 -2.93 -10.82 1.62
N ASP A 196 -3.12 -12.11 1.37
CA ASP A 196 -3.04 -13.18 2.40
C ASP A 196 -1.68 -13.20 3.10
N ASN A 197 -0.62 -12.82 2.41
CA ASN A 197 0.74 -12.74 2.96
C ASN A 197 1.06 -11.38 3.59
N LEU A 198 0.37 -10.30 3.19
CA LEU A 198 0.63 -8.96 3.70
C LEU A 198 -0.22 -8.60 4.92
N LEU A 199 -1.37 -9.23 5.10
CA LEU A 199 -2.32 -8.93 6.17
C LEU A 199 -2.59 -10.19 6.99
N VAL A 200 -2.70 -10.01 8.30
CA VAL A 200 -3.09 -11.11 9.19
C VAL A 200 -4.54 -11.48 8.92
N ARG A 201 -4.80 -12.76 8.64
CA ARG A 201 -6.17 -13.28 8.51
C ARG A 201 -6.89 -13.20 9.85
N PRO A 202 -8.20 -12.90 9.87
CA PRO A 202 -9.00 -13.07 11.08
C PRO A 202 -8.90 -14.51 11.55
N THR A 203 -8.31 -14.72 12.73
CA THR A 203 -8.41 -16.02 13.39
C THR A 203 -9.86 -16.19 13.84
N GLU A 204 -10.46 -17.35 13.56
CA GLU A 204 -11.71 -17.69 14.24
C GLU A 204 -11.40 -17.74 15.74
N ILE A 205 -12.06 -16.88 16.50
CA ILE A 205 -12.05 -16.97 17.96
C ILE A 205 -12.85 -18.24 18.27
N SER A 206 -12.13 -19.33 18.56
CA SER A 206 -12.68 -20.51 19.23
C SER A 206 -13.05 -20.18 20.66
#